data_AF-A0A2V5XF93-F1
#
_entry.id   AF-A0A2V5XF93-F1
#
_cell.length_a   1.000
_cell.length_b   1.000
_cell.length_c   1.000
_cell.angle_alpha   90.00
_cell.angle_beta   90.00
_cell.angle_gamma   90.00
#
_symmetry.space_group_name_H-M   'P 1'
#
loop_
_entity.id
_entity.type
_entity.pdbx_description
1 polymer ?
#
loop_
_entity_poly.entity_id
_entity_poly.type
_entity_poly.pdbx_seq_one_letter_code
_entity_poly.pdbx_strand_id
1 'polypeptide(L)'
;MRNVRDCTYLLPIRSRAHSAIEIDRDRAELGKIVDLGELGDISPELFREQLHRLADWIADYRENIGERRISPNDEPGAILAQLDAAAPETAASLDKIFAEVERVIVPGVAHWAHPQFMSYFGCTTTSPGILAEMITGALNVNAMTWRTSPAATELETLVLDWLRQWLTLPNEFAGVVYDTASISTMHALATAREQAAPNTRKLGLSGRNLPAFRIYASN
;
A
#
# COMPACT_ATOMS: atom_id res chain seq x y z
N MET A 1 -40.78 2.00 -2.76
CA MET A 1 -41.29 3.03 -3.70
C MET A 1 -40.52 4.32 -3.52
N ARG A 2 -39.52 4.54 -4.38
CA ARG A 2 -39.15 5.80 -5.09
C ARG A 2 -37.85 5.51 -5.84
N ASN A 3 -37.97 5.47 -7.16
CA ASN A 3 -36.92 5.16 -8.13
C ASN A 3 -35.87 6.28 -8.16
N VAL A 4 -34.59 5.90 -8.14
CA VAL A 4 -33.47 6.77 -8.53
C VAL A 4 -33.19 6.54 -10.02
N ARG A 5 -34.18 6.88 -10.85
CA ARG A 5 -34.04 7.04 -12.30
C ARG A 5 -34.44 8.48 -12.58
N ASP A 6 -33.50 9.41 -12.48
CA ASP A 6 -33.55 10.74 -13.12
C ASP A 6 -32.31 11.55 -12.71
N CYS A 7 -31.18 11.25 -13.35
CA CYS A 7 -30.07 12.19 -13.50
C CYS A 7 -29.62 12.15 -14.96
N THR A 8 -30.44 12.72 -15.82
CA THR A 8 -30.18 12.87 -17.26
C THR A 8 -29.52 14.22 -17.50
N TYR A 9 -28.19 14.28 -17.44
CA TYR A 9 -27.39 15.33 -18.09
C TYR A 9 -26.55 14.69 -19.19
N LEU A 10 -27.22 14.33 -20.29
CA LEU A 10 -26.59 13.92 -21.55
C LEU A 10 -26.25 15.18 -22.35
N LEU A 11 -24.99 15.62 -22.32
CA LEU A 11 -24.42 16.40 -23.42
C LEU A 11 -24.03 15.43 -24.54
N PRO A 12 -24.36 15.72 -25.82
CA PRO A 12 -23.98 14.85 -26.92
C PRO A 12 -22.48 15.05 -27.21
N ILE A 13 -21.62 14.24 -26.58
CA ILE A 13 -20.25 14.08 -27.05
C ILE A 13 -20.36 13.28 -28.35
N ARG A 14 -20.24 13.99 -29.49
CA ARG A 14 -20.04 13.34 -30.79
C ARG A 14 -18.77 12.50 -30.70
N SER A 15 -18.94 11.20 -30.53
CA SER A 15 -17.89 10.20 -30.70
C SER A 15 -17.39 10.27 -32.14
N ARG A 16 -16.31 11.02 -32.37
CA ARG A 16 -15.41 10.70 -33.48
C ARG A 16 -14.71 9.42 -33.08
N ALA A 17 -15.16 8.30 -33.63
CA ALA A 17 -14.39 7.08 -33.62
C ALA A 17 -13.13 7.36 -34.44
N HIS A 18 -12.04 7.73 -33.75
CA HIS A 18 -10.72 7.70 -34.36
C HIS A 18 -10.43 6.23 -34.69
N SER A 19 -10.23 5.95 -35.98
CA SER A 19 -9.87 4.60 -36.42
C SER A 19 -8.57 4.18 -35.73
N ALA A 20 -8.37 2.88 -35.49
CA ALA A 20 -7.14 2.37 -34.88
C ALA A 20 -5.87 2.83 -35.62
N ILE A 21 -5.98 3.17 -36.91
CA ILE A 21 -4.91 3.67 -37.77
C ILE A 21 -4.53 5.14 -37.44
N GLU A 22 -5.48 5.98 -37.04
CA GLU A 22 -5.21 7.37 -36.63
C GLU A 22 -4.54 7.44 -35.24
N ILE A 23 -4.96 6.56 -34.32
CA ILE A 23 -4.35 6.44 -32.99
C ILE A 23 -2.88 5.99 -33.10
N ASP A 24 -2.57 5.08 -34.03
CA ASP A 24 -1.21 4.58 -34.26
C ASP A 24 -0.31 5.63 -34.93
N ARG A 25 -0.88 6.49 -35.79
CA ARG A 25 -0.20 7.65 -36.39
C ARG A 25 0.14 8.72 -35.36
N ASP A 26 -0.79 9.05 -34.48
CA ASP A 26 -0.55 10.02 -33.40
C ASP A 26 0.49 9.49 -32.39
N ARG A 27 0.53 8.17 -32.14
CA ARG A 27 1.57 7.51 -31.33
C ARG A 27 2.96 7.62 -31.95
N ALA A 28 3.06 7.46 -33.27
CA ALA A 28 4.32 7.55 -34.01
C ALA A 28 4.84 9.00 -34.09
N GLU A 29 3.96 10.00 -34.10
CA GLU A 29 4.35 11.42 -34.03
C GLU A 29 4.68 11.87 -32.60
N LEU A 30 3.95 11.42 -31.58
CA LEU A 30 4.26 11.66 -30.17
C LEU A 30 5.62 11.08 -29.75
N GLY A 31 6.04 9.97 -30.37
CA GLY A 31 7.36 9.38 -30.15
C GLY A 31 8.54 10.25 -30.62
N LYS A 32 8.29 11.35 -31.34
CA LYS A 32 9.34 12.27 -31.84
C LYS A 32 9.38 13.63 -31.15
N ILE A 33 8.45 13.95 -30.24
CA ILE A 33 8.25 15.34 -29.77
C ILE A 33 8.88 15.64 -28.40
N VAL A 34 9.47 14.68 -27.69
CA VAL A 34 10.24 15.02 -26.48
C VAL A 34 11.51 14.18 -26.38
N ASP A 35 12.62 14.72 -26.88
CA ASP A 35 13.94 14.32 -26.38
C ASP A 35 14.06 14.91 -24.97
N LEU A 36 13.70 14.08 -23.98
CA LEU A 36 13.68 14.47 -22.58
C LEU A 36 15.09 14.62 -21.96
N GLY A 37 16.17 14.34 -22.69
CA GLY A 37 17.50 14.17 -22.08
C GLY A 37 17.53 13.02 -21.07
N GLU A 38 18.70 12.71 -20.49
CA GLU A 38 18.82 11.81 -19.33
C GLU A 38 18.16 12.46 -18.10
N LEU A 39 16.83 12.40 -18.00
CA LEU A 39 16.11 12.59 -16.73
C LEU A 39 16.18 11.30 -15.88
N GLY A 40 17.28 10.56 -16.00
CA GLY A 40 17.29 9.10 -15.97
C GLY A 40 17.20 8.46 -14.59
N ASP A 41 16.34 7.46 -14.50
CA ASP A 41 16.52 6.28 -13.65
C ASP A 41 17.60 5.37 -14.28
N ILE A 42 17.98 4.27 -13.61
CA ILE A 42 18.90 3.28 -14.19
C ILE A 42 18.34 2.64 -15.48
N SER A 43 19.20 2.06 -16.32
CA SER A 43 18.74 1.40 -17.55
C SER A 43 17.82 0.22 -17.24
N PRO A 44 16.82 -0.07 -18.10
CA PRO A 44 15.94 -1.23 -17.93
C PRO A 44 16.69 -2.57 -17.85
N GLU A 45 17.84 -2.68 -18.52
CA GLU A 45 18.71 -3.85 -18.47
C GLU A 45 19.33 -4.02 -17.08
N LEU A 46 19.89 -2.94 -16.53
CA LEU A 46 20.47 -2.95 -15.19
C LEU A 46 19.39 -3.18 -14.13
N PHE A 47 18.22 -2.54 -14.25
CA PHE A 47 17.11 -2.78 -13.33
C PHE A 47 16.66 -4.25 -13.32
N ARG A 48 16.57 -4.89 -14.50
CA ARG A 48 16.21 -6.32 -14.61
C ARG A 48 17.23 -7.22 -13.93
N GLU A 49 18.52 -6.96 -14.13
CA GLU A 49 19.60 -7.69 -13.45
C GLU A 49 19.48 -7.56 -11.93
N GLN A 50 19.30 -6.35 -11.44
CA GLN A 50 19.15 -6.05 -10.02
C GLN A 50 17.90 -6.69 -9.41
N LEU A 51 16.78 -6.68 -10.14
CA LEU A 51 15.52 -7.29 -9.71
C LEU A 51 15.65 -8.82 -9.60
N HIS A 52 16.30 -9.49 -10.56
CA HIS A 52 16.55 -10.93 -10.48
C HIS A 52 17.42 -11.28 -9.27
N ARG A 53 18.50 -10.53 -9.05
CA ARG A 53 19.35 -10.73 -7.88
C ARG A 53 18.60 -10.55 -6.56
N LEU A 54 17.75 -9.52 -6.46
CA LEU A 54 16.91 -9.31 -5.28
C LEU A 54 15.92 -10.46 -5.10
N ALA A 55 15.33 -10.98 -6.18
CA ALA A 55 14.42 -12.11 -6.13
C ALA A 55 15.11 -13.39 -5.60
N ASP A 56 16.31 -13.69 -6.09
CA ASP A 56 17.12 -14.82 -5.61
C ASP A 56 17.45 -14.64 -4.12
N TRP A 57 17.90 -13.45 -3.73
CA TRP A 57 18.19 -13.14 -2.33
C TRP A 57 16.97 -13.31 -1.41
N ILE A 58 15.78 -12.85 -1.83
CA ILE A 58 14.53 -13.03 -1.06
C ILE A 58 14.20 -14.51 -0.90
N ALA A 59 14.36 -15.31 -1.96
CA ALA A 59 14.12 -16.74 -1.91
C ALA A 59 15.08 -17.43 -0.91
N ASP A 60 16.38 -17.18 -1.04
CA ASP A 60 17.42 -17.75 -0.17
C ASP A 60 17.23 -17.32 1.29
N TYR A 61 16.91 -16.04 1.53
CA TYR A 61 16.64 -15.52 2.87
C TYR A 61 15.47 -16.24 3.54
N ARG A 62 14.40 -16.53 2.79
CA ARG A 62 13.21 -17.21 3.33
C ARG A 62 13.42 -18.70 3.52
N GLU A 63 14.13 -19.36 2.61
CA GLU A 63 14.49 -20.77 2.74
C GLU A 63 15.32 -21.01 4.00
N ASN A 64 16.27 -20.13 4.27
CA ASN A 64 17.23 -20.29 5.36
C ASN A 64 16.89 -19.45 6.62
N ILE A 65 15.68 -18.87 6.71
CA ILE A 65 15.32 -17.98 7.83
C ILE A 65 15.39 -18.69 9.19
N GLY A 66 15.12 -20.00 9.22
CA GLY A 66 15.17 -20.81 10.44
C GLY A 66 16.58 -21.05 10.99
N GLU A 67 17.62 -20.73 10.22
CA GLU A 67 19.02 -20.81 10.66
C GLU A 67 19.50 -19.50 11.29
N ARG A 68 18.72 -18.42 11.14
CA ARG A 68 19.05 -17.09 11.65
C ARG A 68 18.62 -16.95 13.10
N ARG A 69 19.33 -16.11 13.85
CA ARG A 69 18.92 -15.72 15.20
C ARG A 69 17.56 -15.03 15.15
N ILE A 70 16.62 -15.38 16.02
CA ILE A 70 15.24 -14.83 16.01
C ILE A 70 15.19 -13.30 16.18
N SER A 71 15.97 -12.77 17.12
CA SER A 71 16.01 -11.34 17.46
C SER A 71 17.44 -10.92 17.79
N PRO A 72 17.88 -9.71 17.43
CA PRO A 72 19.17 -9.16 17.86
C PRO A 72 19.27 -9.07 19.39
N ASN A 73 20.49 -8.93 19.90
CA ASN A 73 20.77 -8.70 21.33
C ASN A 73 21.42 -7.34 21.60
N ASP A 74 21.42 -6.48 20.59
CA ASP A 74 22.17 -5.25 20.59
C ASP A 74 21.47 -4.17 21.40
N GLU A 75 22.25 -3.29 22.02
CA GLU A 75 21.73 -2.12 22.72
C GLU A 75 21.22 -1.06 21.73
N PRO A 76 20.25 -0.22 22.13
CA PRO A 76 19.78 0.90 21.31
C PRO A 76 20.95 1.76 20.78
N GLY A 77 20.98 1.96 19.46
CA GLY A 77 22.03 2.74 18.77
C GLY A 77 23.19 1.92 18.21
N ALA A 78 23.34 0.65 18.58
CA ALA A 78 24.45 -0.20 18.09
C ALA A 78 24.44 -0.41 16.56
N ILE A 79 23.26 -0.48 15.94
CA ILE A 79 23.13 -0.59 14.48
C ILE A 79 23.50 0.73 13.79
N LEU A 80 23.01 1.86 14.33
CA LEU A 80 23.30 3.18 13.77
C LEU A 80 24.80 3.53 13.88
N ALA A 81 25.48 3.10 14.92
CA ALA A 81 26.91 3.31 15.09
C ALA A 81 27.79 2.62 14.01
N GLN A 82 27.21 1.70 13.23
CA GLN A 82 27.89 1.02 12.12
C GLN A 82 27.64 1.68 10.75
N LEU A 83 26.78 2.70 10.71
CA LEU A 83 26.39 3.42 9.50
C LEU A 83 26.95 4.85 9.53
N ASP A 84 27.13 5.44 8.36
CA ASP A 84 27.49 6.85 8.26
C ASP A 84 26.36 7.75 8.82
N ALA A 85 26.74 8.74 9.62
CA ALA A 85 25.79 9.66 10.23
C ALA A 85 25.19 10.67 9.24
N ALA A 86 25.91 10.93 8.14
CA ALA A 86 25.48 11.84 7.07
C ALA A 86 25.05 11.04 5.84
N ALA A 87 24.02 11.52 5.14
CA ALA A 87 23.59 10.92 3.89
C ALA A 87 24.67 11.09 2.79
N PRO A 88 24.86 10.10 1.91
CA PRO A 88 25.85 10.22 0.84
C PRO A 88 25.39 11.23 -0.23
N GLU A 89 26.29 12.14 -0.61
CA GLU A 89 26.07 13.13 -1.69
C GLU A 89 26.26 12.54 -3.10
N THR A 90 26.76 11.30 -3.18
CA THR A 90 27.02 10.61 -4.45
C THR A 90 26.45 9.21 -4.42
N ALA A 91 26.03 8.71 -5.58
CA ALA A 91 25.43 7.39 -5.69
C ALA A 91 26.40 6.27 -5.27
N ALA A 92 25.87 5.29 -4.53
CA ALA A 92 26.54 4.02 -4.27
C ALA A 92 26.06 2.95 -5.25
N SER A 93 26.92 1.99 -5.56
CA SER A 93 26.49 0.82 -6.34
C SER A 93 25.57 -0.06 -5.49
N LEU A 94 24.66 -0.78 -6.15
CA LEU A 94 23.77 -1.72 -5.48
C LEU A 94 24.55 -2.79 -4.68
N ASP A 95 25.71 -3.21 -5.16
CA ASP A 95 26.60 -4.14 -4.43
C ASP A 95 27.00 -3.64 -3.06
N LYS A 96 27.38 -2.35 -2.95
CA LYS A 96 27.77 -1.75 -1.67
C LYS A 96 26.57 -1.70 -0.73
N ILE A 97 25.41 -1.31 -1.25
CA ILE A 97 24.16 -1.23 -0.48
C ILE A 97 23.77 -2.63 0.02
N PHE A 98 23.77 -3.66 -0.83
CA PHE A 98 23.44 -5.03 -0.43
C PHE A 98 24.44 -5.60 0.57
N ALA A 99 25.73 -5.36 0.39
CA ALA A 99 26.75 -5.80 1.34
C ALA A 99 26.54 -5.17 2.73
N GLU A 100 26.13 -3.90 2.78
CA GLU A 100 25.80 -3.21 4.02
C GLU A 100 24.48 -3.70 4.65
N VAL A 101 23.46 -3.97 3.83
CA VAL A 101 22.21 -4.60 4.27
C VAL A 101 22.49 -5.94 4.94
N GLU A 102 23.28 -6.82 4.31
CA GLU A 102 23.63 -8.13 4.88
C GLU A 102 24.51 -8.05 6.12
N ARG A 103 25.46 -7.11 6.16
CA ARG A 103 26.41 -6.98 7.26
C ARG A 103 25.83 -6.28 8.49
N VAL A 104 24.97 -5.26 8.28
CA VAL A 104 24.52 -4.34 9.34
C VAL A 104 23.03 -4.48 9.61
N ILE A 105 22.20 -4.47 8.57
CA ILE A 105 20.74 -4.40 8.73
C ILE A 105 20.17 -5.78 9.09
N VAL A 106 20.45 -6.81 8.30
CA VAL A 106 19.89 -8.16 8.48
C VAL A 106 20.18 -8.72 9.88
N PRO A 107 21.40 -8.63 10.45
CA PRO A 107 21.66 -9.10 11.81
C PRO A 107 20.92 -8.31 12.90
N GLY A 108 20.57 -7.05 12.61
CA GLY A 108 19.84 -6.15 13.51
C GLY A 108 18.33 -6.26 13.41
N VAL A 109 17.78 -7.12 12.56
CA VAL A 109 16.33 -7.31 12.39
C VAL A 109 15.81 -8.41 13.30
N ALA A 110 14.68 -8.18 13.96
CA ALA A 110 13.90 -9.28 14.52
C ALA A 110 13.21 -10.04 13.39
N HIS A 111 13.50 -11.33 13.24
CA HIS A 111 12.98 -12.17 12.16
C HIS A 111 11.57 -12.67 12.50
N TRP A 112 10.56 -11.85 12.24
CA TRP A 112 9.13 -12.16 12.51
C TRP A 112 8.62 -13.43 11.82
N ALA A 113 9.23 -13.83 10.70
CA ALA A 113 8.87 -15.05 9.98
C ALA A 113 9.67 -16.29 10.41
N HIS A 114 10.53 -16.17 11.43
CA HIS A 114 11.25 -17.31 11.98
C HIS A 114 10.26 -18.32 12.61
N PRO A 115 10.41 -19.64 12.39
CA PRO A 115 9.46 -20.66 12.86
C PRO A 115 9.30 -20.73 14.39
N GLN A 116 10.31 -20.23 15.12
CA GLN A 116 10.30 -20.15 16.58
C GLN A 116 10.00 -18.74 17.13
N PHE A 117 9.55 -17.79 16.31
CA PHE A 117 9.13 -16.47 16.78
C PHE A 117 7.78 -16.58 17.50
N MET A 118 7.78 -16.42 18.83
CA MET A 118 6.60 -16.60 19.70
C MET A 118 6.15 -15.30 20.39
N SER A 119 6.68 -14.16 19.97
CA SER A 119 6.30 -12.85 20.51
C SER A 119 5.13 -12.24 19.73
N TYR A 120 4.34 -11.39 20.39
CA TYR A 120 3.23 -10.64 19.77
C TYR A 120 2.22 -11.53 19.02
N PHE A 121 1.67 -11.03 17.91
CA PHE A 121 0.87 -11.79 16.95
C PHE A 121 1.65 -11.85 15.65
N GLY A 122 2.33 -12.97 15.40
CA GLY A 122 3.11 -13.17 14.18
C GLY A 122 2.20 -13.16 12.94
N CYS A 123 2.25 -12.07 12.17
CA CYS A 123 1.66 -12.03 10.83
C CYS A 123 2.79 -12.25 9.82
N THR A 124 3.08 -13.51 9.50
CA THR A 124 4.08 -13.83 8.50
C THR A 124 3.49 -13.57 7.11
N THR A 125 4.16 -12.75 6.31
CA THR A 125 3.76 -12.52 4.93
C THR A 125 3.78 -13.82 4.11
N THR A 126 2.87 -13.93 3.14
CA THR A 126 2.80 -15.08 2.22
C THR A 126 3.63 -14.81 0.97
N SER A 127 4.06 -15.86 0.26
CA SER A 127 4.78 -15.66 -1.02
C SER A 127 3.98 -14.84 -2.04
N PRO A 128 2.66 -15.09 -2.23
CA PRO A 128 1.83 -14.21 -3.06
C PRO A 128 1.78 -12.77 -2.56
N GLY A 129 1.79 -12.54 -1.23
CA GLY A 129 1.82 -11.20 -0.65
C GLY A 129 3.08 -10.42 -1.04
N ILE A 130 4.26 -11.03 -0.90
CA ILE A 130 5.53 -10.41 -1.34
C ILE A 130 5.52 -10.08 -2.84
N LEU A 131 5.02 -11.00 -3.67
CA LEU A 131 4.92 -10.76 -5.12
C LEU A 131 3.92 -9.63 -5.43
N ALA A 132 2.82 -9.54 -4.68
CA ALA A 132 1.85 -8.46 -4.82
C ALA A 132 2.43 -7.09 -4.42
N GLU A 133 3.32 -7.04 -3.42
CA GLU A 133 4.07 -5.81 -3.08
C GLU A 133 4.97 -5.37 -4.24
N MET A 134 5.66 -6.30 -4.91
CA MET A 134 6.48 -5.98 -6.09
C MET A 134 5.62 -5.40 -7.23
N ILE A 135 4.45 -6.01 -7.49
CA ILE A 135 3.50 -5.52 -8.51
C ILE A 135 2.98 -4.13 -8.13
N THR A 136 2.59 -3.93 -6.88
CA THR A 136 2.08 -2.65 -6.38
C THR A 136 3.13 -1.55 -6.50
N GLY A 137 4.39 -1.86 -6.15
CA GLY A 137 5.52 -0.95 -6.31
C GLY A 137 5.78 -0.56 -7.77
N ALA A 138 5.74 -1.54 -8.69
CA ALA A 138 5.93 -1.28 -10.12
C ALA A 138 4.80 -0.43 -10.74
N LEU A 139 3.56 -0.61 -10.27
CA LEU A 139 2.41 0.15 -10.75
C LEU A 139 2.26 1.52 -10.07
N ASN A 140 2.89 1.73 -8.91
CA ASN A 140 2.81 2.94 -8.09
C ASN A 140 1.37 3.45 -7.94
N VAL A 141 0.47 2.55 -7.52
CA VAL A 141 -0.98 2.77 -7.56
C VAL A 141 -1.44 3.81 -6.53
N ASN A 142 -2.31 4.73 -6.97
CA ASN A 142 -3.04 5.65 -6.09
C ASN A 142 -4.57 5.53 -6.28
N ALA A 143 -5.26 5.03 -5.25
CA ALA A 143 -6.70 4.77 -5.25
C ALA A 143 -7.52 5.82 -4.47
N MET A 144 -7.13 7.09 -4.47
CA MET A 144 -7.87 8.17 -3.77
C MET A 144 -9.32 8.33 -4.25
N THR A 145 -9.57 8.10 -5.54
CA THR A 145 -10.92 8.06 -6.12
C THR A 145 -10.99 6.94 -7.15
N TRP A 146 -12.21 6.51 -7.51
CA TRP A 146 -12.36 5.54 -8.58
C TRP A 146 -11.67 5.98 -9.88
N ARG A 147 -11.67 7.29 -10.20
CA ARG A 147 -11.04 7.81 -11.42
C ARG A 147 -9.50 7.74 -11.39
N THR A 148 -8.87 7.76 -10.21
CA THR A 148 -7.40 7.70 -10.13
C THR A 148 -6.88 6.27 -10.25
N SER A 149 -7.68 5.27 -9.84
CA SER A 149 -7.39 3.86 -10.12
C SER A 149 -8.67 3.00 -10.07
N PRO A 150 -9.35 2.80 -11.21
CA PRO A 150 -10.56 1.98 -11.28
C PRO A 150 -10.30 0.53 -10.84
N ALA A 151 -9.23 -0.07 -11.36
CA ALA A 151 -8.88 -1.45 -11.10
C ALA A 151 -8.60 -1.70 -9.61
N ALA A 152 -7.86 -0.81 -8.95
CA ALA A 152 -7.59 -0.96 -7.52
C ALA A 152 -8.86 -0.80 -6.68
N THR A 153 -9.69 0.19 -7.00
CA THR A 153 -10.95 0.45 -6.28
C THR A 153 -11.93 -0.72 -6.41
N GLU A 154 -12.10 -1.25 -7.62
CA GLU A 154 -12.99 -2.39 -7.88
C GLU A 154 -12.45 -3.69 -7.28
N LEU A 155 -11.14 -3.93 -7.38
CA LEU A 155 -10.51 -5.10 -6.79
C LEU A 155 -10.62 -5.09 -5.26
N GLU A 156 -10.37 -3.95 -4.62
CA GLU A 156 -10.55 -3.80 -3.17
C GLU A 156 -12.00 -4.11 -2.77
N THR A 157 -12.97 -3.54 -3.49
CA THR A 157 -14.40 -3.79 -3.26
C THR A 157 -14.73 -5.28 -3.37
N LEU A 158 -14.22 -5.96 -4.41
CA LEU A 158 -14.44 -7.38 -4.63
C LEU A 158 -13.81 -8.25 -3.52
N VAL A 159 -12.58 -7.97 -3.13
CA VAL A 159 -11.87 -8.73 -2.09
C VAL A 159 -12.54 -8.55 -0.72
N LEU A 160 -13.01 -7.34 -0.41
CA LEU A 160 -13.78 -7.10 0.81
C LEU A 160 -15.13 -7.82 0.80
N ASP A 161 -15.78 -7.94 -0.36
CA ASP A 161 -16.99 -8.74 -0.49
C ASP A 161 -16.70 -10.24 -0.29
N TRP A 162 -15.57 -10.77 -0.78
CA TRP A 162 -15.14 -12.14 -0.47
C TRP A 162 -14.92 -12.34 1.04
N LEU A 163 -14.26 -11.39 1.70
CA LEU A 163 -14.05 -11.45 3.16
C LEU A 163 -15.37 -11.43 3.92
N ARG A 164 -16.31 -10.55 3.52
CA ARG A 164 -17.67 -10.50 4.08
C ARG A 164 -18.38 -11.85 3.94
N GLN A 165 -18.28 -12.48 2.78
CA GLN A 165 -18.87 -13.81 2.53
C GLN A 165 -18.22 -14.89 3.39
N TRP A 166 -16.88 -14.95 3.48
CA TRP A 166 -16.16 -15.92 4.32
C TRP A 166 -16.48 -15.78 5.81
N LEU A 167 -16.71 -14.56 6.28
CA LEU A 167 -17.15 -14.27 7.64
C LEU A 167 -18.65 -14.43 7.84
N THR A 168 -19.40 -14.81 6.80
CA THR A 168 -20.86 -14.99 6.81
C THR A 168 -21.64 -13.75 7.25
N LEU A 169 -21.11 -12.56 6.94
CA LEU A 169 -21.74 -11.30 7.31
C LEU A 169 -22.91 -10.94 6.37
N PRO A 170 -23.98 -10.31 6.88
CA PRO A 170 -25.09 -9.83 6.07
C PRO A 170 -24.68 -8.90 4.91
N ASN A 171 -25.52 -8.81 3.88
CA ASN A 171 -25.22 -8.04 2.66
C ASN A 171 -25.20 -6.52 2.88
N GLU A 172 -25.75 -6.03 3.99
CA GLU A 172 -25.66 -4.62 4.37
C GLU A 172 -24.26 -4.18 4.83
N PHE A 173 -23.36 -5.12 5.12
CA PHE A 173 -21.98 -4.80 5.49
C PHE A 173 -21.15 -4.46 4.26
N ALA A 174 -20.48 -3.31 4.32
CA ALA A 174 -19.45 -2.89 3.39
C ALA A 174 -18.19 -2.53 4.19
N GLY A 175 -17.05 -2.40 3.49
CA GLY A 175 -15.77 -2.11 4.12
C GLY A 175 -14.87 -1.25 3.25
N VAL A 176 -13.71 -0.95 3.81
CA VAL A 176 -12.56 -0.31 3.17
C VAL A 176 -11.31 -0.88 3.83
N VAL A 177 -10.23 -1.04 3.06
CA VAL A 177 -8.95 -1.49 3.61
C VAL A 177 -8.27 -0.30 4.30
N TYR A 178 -7.84 -0.49 5.55
CA TYR A 178 -7.07 0.49 6.32
C TYR A 178 -5.65 0.00 6.58
N ASP A 179 -4.74 0.94 6.83
CA ASP A 179 -3.35 0.68 7.20
C ASP A 179 -3.22 -0.02 8.57
N THR A 180 -4.08 0.33 9.52
CA THR A 180 -4.02 -0.14 10.91
C THR A 180 -5.41 -0.30 11.53
N ALA A 181 -5.51 -1.17 12.54
CA ALA A 181 -6.72 -1.33 13.35
C ALA A 181 -7.07 -0.06 14.16
N SER A 182 -6.07 0.76 14.52
CA SER A 182 -6.30 2.01 15.25
C SER A 182 -7.06 3.03 14.38
N ILE A 183 -6.68 3.16 13.11
CA ILE A 183 -7.36 4.06 12.17
C ILE A 183 -8.78 3.56 11.87
N SER A 184 -8.98 2.26 11.69
CA SER A 184 -10.34 1.71 11.49
C SER A 184 -11.23 1.94 12.73
N THR A 185 -10.70 1.74 13.95
CA THR A 185 -11.41 2.00 15.20
C THR A 185 -11.76 3.49 15.34
N MET A 186 -10.83 4.39 15.02
CA MET A 186 -11.09 5.83 15.01
C MET A 186 -12.24 6.19 14.05
N HIS A 187 -12.27 5.61 12.84
CA HIS A 187 -13.35 5.84 11.88
C HIS A 187 -14.69 5.29 12.37
N ALA A 188 -14.69 4.10 12.98
CA ALA A 188 -15.89 3.52 13.57
C ALA A 188 -16.48 4.43 14.67
N LEU A 189 -15.62 4.93 15.58
CA LEU A 189 -16.04 5.87 16.62
C LEU A 189 -16.51 7.21 16.04
N ALA A 190 -15.86 7.72 14.99
CA ALA A 190 -16.28 8.95 14.32
C ALA A 190 -17.67 8.80 13.68
N THR A 191 -17.94 7.66 13.05
CA THR A 191 -19.26 7.33 12.47
C THR A 191 -20.32 7.19 13.56
N ALA A 192 -20.03 6.45 14.64
CA ALA A 192 -20.95 6.31 15.77
C ALA A 192 -21.28 7.67 16.42
N ARG A 193 -20.29 8.55 16.56
CA ARG A 193 -20.49 9.93 17.03
C ARG A 193 -21.37 10.74 16.09
N GLU A 194 -21.13 10.69 14.78
CA GLU A 194 -21.95 11.43 13.81
C GLU A 194 -23.40 10.91 13.78
N GLN A 195 -23.61 9.61 14.00
CA GLN A 195 -24.95 9.03 14.15
C GLN A 195 -25.64 9.50 15.44
N ALA A 196 -24.93 9.50 16.58
CA ALA A 196 -25.49 9.93 17.87
C ALA A 196 -25.69 11.46 17.97
N ALA A 197 -24.87 12.24 17.25
CA ALA A 197 -24.93 13.69 17.17
C ALA A 197 -24.77 14.16 15.72
N PRO A 198 -25.85 14.23 14.94
CA PRO A 198 -25.80 14.62 13.54
C PRO A 198 -25.20 16.02 13.33
N ASN A 199 -24.52 16.21 12.20
CA ASN A 199 -23.79 17.41 11.79
C ASN A 199 -22.60 17.77 12.70
N THR A 200 -22.07 16.82 13.48
CA THR A 200 -20.90 17.08 14.34
C THR A 200 -19.69 17.49 13.51
N ARG A 201 -19.49 16.92 12.32
CA ARG A 201 -18.44 17.36 11.39
C ARG A 201 -18.48 18.86 11.06
N LYS A 202 -19.67 19.47 10.98
CA LYS A 202 -19.86 20.87 10.57
C LYS A 202 -19.97 21.83 11.75
N LEU A 203 -20.69 21.41 12.79
CA LEU A 203 -21.07 22.28 13.91
C LEU A 203 -20.21 22.06 15.16
N GLY A 204 -19.36 21.05 15.17
CA GLY A 204 -18.63 20.62 16.36
C GLY A 204 -19.56 20.02 17.43
N LEU A 205 -18.98 19.82 18.62
CA LEU A 205 -19.65 19.27 19.79
C LEU A 205 -19.98 20.35 20.84
N SER A 206 -19.14 21.38 20.95
CA SER A 206 -19.25 22.44 21.95
C SER A 206 -20.41 23.40 21.67
N GLY A 207 -21.04 23.91 22.73
CA GLY A 207 -22.12 24.91 22.61
C GLY A 207 -23.43 24.35 22.05
N ARG A 208 -23.56 23.03 21.92
CA ARG A 208 -24.77 22.34 21.48
C ARG A 208 -25.45 21.68 22.68
N ASN A 209 -26.78 21.59 22.65
CA ASN A 209 -27.56 20.84 23.64
C ASN A 209 -27.43 19.32 23.39
N LEU A 210 -26.23 18.78 23.58
CA LEU A 210 -25.87 17.37 23.41
C LEU A 210 -25.46 16.76 24.75
N PRO A 211 -25.73 15.47 24.98
CA PRO A 211 -25.25 14.79 26.18
C PRO A 211 -23.73 14.60 26.15
N ALA A 212 -23.14 14.36 27.33
CA ALA A 212 -21.77 13.85 27.41
C ALA A 212 -21.72 12.41 26.90
N PHE A 213 -20.97 12.17 25.83
CA PHE A 213 -20.78 10.83 25.26
C PHE A 213 -19.83 9.98 26.12
N ARG A 214 -20.08 8.67 26.14
CA ARG A 214 -19.23 7.68 26.81
C ARG A 214 -18.97 6.52 25.88
N ILE A 215 -17.75 6.00 25.90
CA ILE A 215 -17.32 4.81 25.17
C ILE A 215 -16.98 3.75 26.21
N TYR A 216 -17.38 2.51 25.95
CA TYR A 216 -17.10 1.37 26.81
C TYR A 216 -16.27 0.36 26.01
N ALA A 217 -15.25 -0.20 26.64
CA ALA A 217 -14.42 -1.28 26.11
C ALA A 217 -14.08 -2.25 27.27
N SER A 218 -13.68 -3.48 26.95
CA SER A 218 -13.12 -4.39 27.95
C SER A 218 -11.76 -3.85 28.44
N ASN A 219 -11.45 -4.08 29.71
CA ASN A 219 -10.11 -3.84 30.26
C ASN A 219 -9.11 -4.88 29.77
#